data_AF-A0A8H7NG69-F1
#
_entry.id   AF-A0A8H7NG69-F1
#
_cell.length_a   1.000
_cell.length_b   1.000
_cell.length_c   1.000
_cell.angle_alpha   90.00
_cell.angle_beta   90.00
_cell.angle_gamma   90.00
#
_symmetry.space_group_name_H-M   'P 1'
#
loop_
_entity.id
_entity.type
_entity.pdbx_description
1 polymer ?
#
loop_
_entity_poly.entity_id
_entity_poly.type
_entity_poly.pdbx_seq_one_letter_code
_entity_poly.pdbx_strand_id
1 'polypeptide(L)'
;MADYFETETQLSELKRCVDRHRDTLDHPTLPSQESIKAAEASLPSSQSASYLAGAPAEAVVGHITRDILPALNGQGRSGRYYGFWADGVVSHMDQNVQVHLPAQTVATAVEDKALEMLASLLRLGRGEWPGRTLTTGATGSNVLGLACGREAVLARRLGDGAPAVGELGILGACVRAGVEEIQVLTSAGHSSLSKAASVVGLGRQSVKELQLSDEEPWRLDFAALEEHLKRPRTASIIAISAGEVNTGRYGTYGLEEMKRVRALADQYGAWIHVDGAFGIFARVLEANDEYKLLHERVAGLELADSITVDGHKVLNVPYDCGMFFSRSLSTLQNVFVNPNAAYLASSSAATIPSP
;
A
#
# COMPACT_ATOMS: atom_id res chain seq x y z
N MET A 1 30.06 8.71 22.91
CA MET A 1 29.23 7.89 22.01
C MET A 1 28.86 8.64 20.71
N ALA A 2 29.58 9.74 20.37
CA ALA A 2 29.31 10.58 19.21
C ALA A 2 30.33 10.43 18.06
N ASP A 3 31.33 9.55 18.22
CA ASP A 3 32.47 9.38 17.29
C ASP A 3 32.39 8.11 16.42
N TYR A 4 31.33 7.30 16.54
CA TYR A 4 31.21 6.04 15.79
C TYR A 4 30.66 6.20 14.37
N PHE A 5 30.16 7.39 14.04
CA PHE A 5 29.72 7.74 12.72
C PHE A 5 30.28 9.12 12.40
N GLU A 6 31.47 9.19 11.79
CA GLU A 6 31.78 10.33 10.93
C GLU A 6 30.81 10.27 9.75
N THR A 7 29.56 10.65 10.00
CA THR A 7 28.45 10.54 9.05
C THR A 7 28.80 11.30 7.79
N GLU A 8 29.47 12.45 7.89
CA GLU A 8 29.96 13.19 6.73
C GLU A 8 30.95 12.37 5.88
N THR A 9 31.92 11.69 6.50
CA THR A 9 32.92 10.88 5.78
C THR A 9 32.25 9.68 5.13
N GLN A 10 31.44 8.91 5.87
CA GLN A 10 30.74 7.73 5.35
C GLN A 10 29.68 8.09 4.29
N LEU A 11 28.91 9.17 4.50
CA LEU A 11 27.98 9.69 3.50
C LEU A 11 28.73 10.23 2.29
N SER A 12 29.92 10.84 2.44
CA SER A 12 30.72 11.30 1.31
C SER A 12 31.24 10.14 0.47
N GLU A 13 31.63 9.02 1.10
CA GLU A 13 32.08 7.81 0.39
C GLU A 13 30.91 7.09 -0.28
N LEU A 14 29.78 6.95 0.40
CA LEU A 14 28.56 6.38 -0.17
C LEU A 14 28.07 7.25 -1.34
N LYS A 15 28.06 8.58 -1.17
CA LYS A 15 27.71 9.54 -2.22
C LYS A 15 28.67 9.47 -3.39
N ARG A 16 29.99 9.39 -3.17
CA ARG A 16 30.98 9.15 -4.23
C ARG A 16 30.80 7.81 -4.94
N CYS A 17 30.33 6.79 -4.22
CA CYS A 17 30.00 5.50 -4.81
C CYS A 17 28.74 5.62 -5.67
N VAL A 18 27.66 6.21 -5.17
CA VAL A 18 26.42 6.48 -5.91
C VAL A 18 26.70 7.36 -7.14
N ASP A 19 27.46 8.44 -6.98
CA ASP A 19 27.85 9.36 -8.06
C ASP A 19 28.71 8.65 -9.14
N ARG A 20 29.60 7.71 -8.75
CA ARG A 20 30.35 6.88 -9.72
C ARG A 20 29.46 5.98 -10.58
N HIS A 21 28.27 5.65 -10.11
CA HIS A 21 27.32 4.79 -10.82
C HIS A 21 26.15 5.58 -11.43
N ARG A 22 26.18 6.92 -11.34
CA ARG A 22 25.15 7.82 -11.86
C ARG A 22 25.23 7.99 -13.39
N ASP A 23 26.41 7.78 -13.97
CA ASP A 23 26.71 8.03 -15.39
C ASP A 23 26.73 6.76 -16.26
N THR A 24 26.24 5.62 -15.77
CA THR A 24 26.41 4.33 -16.45
C THR A 24 25.09 3.82 -17.04
N LEU A 25 24.66 4.43 -18.15
CA LEU A 25 23.62 3.85 -19.01
C LEU A 25 24.05 2.47 -19.58
N ASP A 26 25.35 2.15 -19.52
CA ASP A 26 25.95 0.94 -20.06
C ASP A 26 26.07 -0.22 -19.05
N HIS A 27 25.67 -0.03 -17.78
CA HIS A 27 25.70 -1.13 -16.81
C HIS A 27 24.46 -2.03 -16.94
N PRO A 28 24.64 -3.37 -16.91
CA PRO A 28 23.52 -4.29 -16.98
C PRO A 28 22.62 -4.12 -15.75
N THR A 29 21.30 -4.13 -15.95
CA THR A 29 20.30 -4.02 -14.88
C THR A 29 20.42 -5.15 -13.85
N LEU A 30 20.83 -6.33 -14.33
CA LEU A 30 21.08 -7.51 -13.51
C LEU A 30 22.59 -7.72 -13.34
N PRO A 31 23.06 -8.11 -12.15
CA PRO A 31 24.45 -8.49 -11.92
C PRO A 31 24.81 -9.78 -12.70
N SER A 32 26.10 -10.00 -12.93
CA SER A 32 26.57 -11.27 -13.51
C SER A 32 26.50 -12.40 -12.48
N GLN A 33 26.39 -13.65 -12.95
CA GLN A 33 26.46 -14.81 -12.05
C GLN A 33 27.80 -14.97 -11.34
N GLU A 34 28.87 -14.44 -11.94
CA GLU A 34 30.17 -14.42 -11.30
C GLU A 34 30.16 -13.46 -10.10
N SER A 35 29.65 -12.25 -10.27
CA SER A 35 29.52 -11.27 -9.17
C SER A 35 28.62 -11.80 -8.04
N ILE A 36 27.50 -12.46 -8.37
CA ILE A 36 26.61 -13.06 -7.35
C ILE A 36 27.35 -14.14 -6.55
N LYS A 37 28.01 -15.09 -7.23
CA LYS A 37 28.76 -16.16 -6.54
C LYS A 37 29.90 -15.62 -5.69
N ALA A 38 30.63 -14.62 -6.18
CA ALA A 38 31.70 -13.98 -5.42
C ALA A 38 31.16 -13.29 -4.17
N ALA A 39 30.05 -12.55 -4.28
CA ALA A 39 29.37 -11.92 -3.15
C ALA A 39 28.91 -12.98 -2.12
N GLU A 40 28.23 -14.04 -2.56
CA GLU A 40 27.79 -15.15 -1.71
C GLU A 40 28.96 -15.80 -0.97
N ALA A 41 30.07 -16.06 -1.65
CA ALA A 41 31.27 -16.65 -1.05
C ALA A 41 31.97 -15.71 -0.06
N SER A 42 31.79 -14.40 -0.20
CA SER A 42 32.37 -13.38 0.70
C SER A 42 31.59 -13.20 2.00
N LEU A 43 30.37 -13.75 2.10
CA LEU A 43 29.50 -13.51 3.26
C LEU A 43 30.08 -14.15 4.55
N PRO A 44 29.97 -13.47 5.70
CA PRO A 44 30.41 -14.03 6.98
C PRO A 44 29.69 -15.35 7.28
N SER A 45 30.47 -16.38 7.62
CA SER A 45 29.93 -17.68 8.04
C SER A 45 29.92 -17.79 9.56
N SER A 46 28.79 -18.24 10.11
CA SER A 46 28.65 -18.54 11.55
C SER A 46 29.56 -19.65 12.05
N GLN A 47 30.17 -20.42 11.13
CA GLN A 47 31.14 -21.46 11.43
C GLN A 47 32.58 -20.92 11.54
N SER A 48 32.83 -19.66 11.15
CA SER A 48 34.15 -19.04 11.29
C SER A 48 34.46 -18.74 12.76
N ALA A 49 35.68 -19.06 13.18
CA ALA A 49 36.17 -18.72 14.52
C ALA A 49 36.14 -17.20 14.81
N SER A 50 36.15 -16.37 13.78
CA SER A 50 36.09 -14.90 13.88
C SER A 50 34.69 -14.31 13.65
N TYR A 51 33.64 -15.12 13.56
CA TYR A 51 32.30 -14.64 13.18
C TYR A 51 31.74 -13.54 14.10
N LEU A 52 32.01 -13.64 15.40
CA LEU A 52 31.58 -12.65 16.40
C LEU A 52 32.63 -11.57 16.66
N ALA A 53 33.79 -11.62 15.99
CA ALA A 53 34.79 -10.59 16.11
C ALA A 53 34.37 -9.37 15.29
N GLY A 54 34.43 -8.18 15.89
CA GLY A 54 34.18 -6.93 15.18
C GLY A 54 35.24 -6.70 14.08
N ALA A 55 34.81 -6.14 12.95
CA ALA A 55 35.70 -5.69 11.89
C ALA A 55 35.87 -4.16 11.95
N PRO A 56 37.04 -3.61 11.53
CA PRO A 56 37.20 -2.18 11.32
C PRO A 56 36.17 -1.62 10.31
N ALA A 57 35.75 -0.37 10.48
CA ALA A 57 34.73 0.25 9.63
C ALA A 57 35.14 0.24 8.15
N GLU A 58 36.41 0.47 7.84
CA GLU A 58 36.96 0.48 6.48
C GLU A 58 36.88 -0.90 5.82
N ALA A 59 37.02 -1.98 6.62
CA ALA A 59 36.87 -3.34 6.13
C ALA A 59 35.41 -3.65 5.78
N VAL A 60 34.46 -3.19 6.61
CA VAL A 60 33.02 -3.34 6.37
C VAL A 60 32.58 -2.54 5.14
N VAL A 61 32.96 -1.27 5.05
CA VAL A 61 32.67 -0.41 3.89
C VAL A 61 33.30 -1.01 2.63
N GLY A 62 34.54 -1.50 2.73
CA GLY A 62 35.22 -2.17 1.64
C GLY A 62 34.49 -3.42 1.13
N HIS A 63 34.01 -4.27 2.06
CA HIS A 63 33.23 -5.47 1.73
C HIS A 63 31.90 -5.12 1.06
N ILE A 64 31.14 -4.18 1.64
CA ILE A 64 29.87 -3.73 1.07
C ILE A 64 30.08 -3.17 -0.34
N THR A 65 31.05 -2.26 -0.51
CA THR A 65 31.21 -1.53 -1.78
C THR A 65 31.82 -2.35 -2.90
N ARG A 66 32.74 -3.27 -2.60
CA ARG A 66 33.46 -4.05 -3.60
C ARG A 66 32.86 -5.42 -3.87
N ASP A 67 32.31 -6.07 -2.85
CA ASP A 67 31.87 -7.45 -2.94
C ASP A 67 30.34 -7.55 -3.03
N ILE A 68 29.61 -6.73 -2.26
CA ILE A 68 28.13 -6.79 -2.23
C ILE A 68 27.47 -5.93 -3.30
N LEU A 69 27.80 -4.63 -3.39
CA LEU A 69 27.12 -3.70 -4.31
C LEU A 69 27.12 -4.14 -5.79
N PRO A 70 28.21 -4.72 -6.34
CA PRO A 70 28.21 -5.20 -7.74
C PRO A 70 27.29 -6.39 -7.99
N ALA A 71 26.85 -7.09 -6.93
CA ALA A 71 25.94 -8.23 -6.98
C ALA A 71 24.47 -7.86 -6.71
N LEU A 72 24.16 -6.58 -6.45
CA LEU A 72 22.79 -6.11 -6.30
C LEU A 72 22.19 -5.68 -7.65
N ASN A 73 20.87 -5.79 -7.77
CA ASN A 73 20.13 -5.31 -8.93
C ASN A 73 20.11 -3.76 -8.98
N GLY A 74 20.39 -3.19 -10.16
CA GLY A 74 20.63 -1.74 -10.32
C GLY A 74 19.39 -0.84 -10.34
N GLN A 75 18.25 -1.27 -9.78
CA GLN A 75 16.93 -0.63 -10.03
C GLN A 75 16.81 0.83 -9.53
N GLY A 76 17.68 1.27 -8.61
CA GLY A 76 17.70 2.64 -8.08
C GLY A 76 18.75 3.60 -8.67
N ARG A 77 19.49 3.20 -9.71
CA ARG A 77 20.67 3.96 -10.20
C ARG A 77 20.37 5.13 -11.16
N SER A 78 19.12 5.59 -11.26
CA SER A 78 18.79 6.69 -12.16
C SER A 78 19.14 8.06 -11.56
N GLY A 79 19.65 8.99 -12.38
CA GLY A 79 19.95 10.38 -11.98
C GLY A 79 18.74 11.25 -11.59
N ARG A 80 17.55 10.66 -11.43
CA ARG A 80 16.34 11.36 -10.95
C ARG A 80 15.97 10.98 -9.50
N TYR A 81 16.84 10.29 -8.77
CA TYR A 81 16.60 9.85 -7.39
C TYR A 81 16.80 10.97 -6.36
N TYR A 82 15.74 11.34 -5.62
CA TYR A 82 15.79 12.37 -4.57
C TYR A 82 15.50 11.85 -3.15
N GLY A 83 15.29 10.54 -2.99
CA GLY A 83 14.88 9.94 -1.71
C GLY A 83 15.95 9.88 -0.61
N PHE A 84 17.23 9.93 -0.98
CA PHE A 84 18.37 9.83 -0.06
C PHE A 84 18.29 10.78 1.15
N TRP A 85 17.79 12.00 0.96
CA TRP A 85 17.80 13.00 2.02
C TRP A 85 16.73 12.74 3.08
N ALA A 86 15.49 12.45 2.66
CA ALA A 86 14.40 12.18 3.58
C ALA A 86 14.63 10.86 4.35
N ASP A 87 14.98 9.78 3.65
CA ASP A 87 15.26 8.48 4.28
C ASP A 87 16.48 8.56 5.21
N GLY A 88 17.48 9.36 4.85
CA GLY A 88 18.64 9.63 5.70
C GLY A 88 18.26 10.31 7.01
N VAL A 89 17.38 11.32 6.98
CA VAL A 89 16.88 11.98 8.19
C VAL A 89 16.03 11.03 9.03
N VAL A 90 15.09 10.31 8.42
CA VAL A 90 14.22 9.36 9.14
C VAL A 90 15.06 8.26 9.81
N SER A 91 16.02 7.68 9.08
CA SER A 91 16.92 6.65 9.61
C SER A 91 17.84 7.17 10.72
N HIS A 92 18.27 8.44 10.63
CA HIS A 92 19.11 9.06 11.66
C HIS A 92 18.32 9.35 12.95
N MET A 93 17.06 9.79 12.81
CA MET A 93 16.21 10.14 13.94
C MET A 93 15.59 8.92 14.63
N ASP A 94 15.44 7.80 13.92
CA ASP A 94 14.98 6.49 14.41
C ASP A 94 13.76 6.57 15.35
N GLN A 95 12.76 7.38 14.98
CA GLN A 95 11.57 7.56 15.80
C GLN A 95 10.61 6.38 15.65
N ASN A 96 10.18 5.81 16.79
CA ASN A 96 9.13 4.79 16.85
C ASN A 96 7.85 5.40 17.41
N VAL A 97 6.91 5.75 16.53
CA VAL A 97 5.71 6.51 16.89
C VAL A 97 4.46 5.64 16.73
N GLN A 98 4.04 5.00 17.83
CA GLN A 98 2.89 4.08 17.86
C GLN A 98 1.57 4.75 18.25
N VAL A 99 1.63 6.02 18.67
CA VAL A 99 0.50 6.79 19.18
C VAL A 99 0.64 8.26 18.82
N HIS A 100 -0.48 8.94 18.59
CA HIS A 100 -0.49 10.38 18.37
C HIS A 100 -0.25 11.13 19.70
N LEU A 101 0.98 11.63 19.90
CA LEU A 101 1.39 12.41 21.07
C LEU A 101 1.89 13.79 20.63
N PRO A 102 1.00 14.78 20.41
CA PRO A 102 1.34 16.05 19.77
C PRO A 102 2.30 16.92 20.59
N ALA A 103 2.43 16.65 21.90
CA ALA A 103 3.40 17.31 22.76
C ALA A 103 4.82 16.69 22.71
N GLN A 104 4.99 15.52 22.07
CA GLN A 104 6.25 14.77 22.06
C GLN A 104 6.89 14.70 20.68
N THR A 105 6.11 14.56 19.62
CA THR A 105 6.61 14.51 18.24
C THR A 105 5.60 15.06 17.25
N VAL A 106 6.12 15.62 16.15
CA VAL A 106 5.32 16.07 15.01
C VAL A 106 5.13 14.97 13.96
N ALA A 107 5.78 13.81 14.09
CA ALA A 107 5.83 12.76 13.06
C ALA A 107 4.45 12.37 12.52
N THR A 108 3.49 12.04 13.40
CA THR A 108 2.11 11.71 13.00
C THR A 108 1.38 12.87 12.31
N ALA A 109 1.69 14.11 12.68
CA ALA A 109 1.10 15.29 12.03
C ALA A 109 1.71 15.53 10.65
N VAL A 110 3.01 15.23 10.47
CA VAL A 110 3.66 15.25 9.16
C VAL A 110 3.07 14.18 8.25
N GLU A 111 2.88 12.95 8.74
CA GLU A 111 2.23 11.88 7.98
C GLU A 111 0.81 12.28 7.58
N ASP A 112 -0.03 12.69 8.53
CA ASP A 112 -1.41 13.09 8.27
C ASP A 112 -1.49 14.21 7.21
N LYS A 113 -0.60 15.21 7.32
CA LYS A 113 -0.56 16.33 6.39
C LYS A 113 -0.06 15.92 5.01
N ALA A 114 0.94 15.05 4.93
CA ALA A 114 1.43 14.51 3.66
C ALA A 114 0.34 13.72 2.93
N LEU A 115 -0.44 12.91 3.65
CA LEU A 115 -1.57 12.18 3.10
C LEU A 115 -2.72 13.11 2.68
N GLU A 116 -3.01 14.18 3.43
CA GLU A 116 -3.96 15.21 3.01
C GLU A 116 -3.51 15.92 1.72
N MET A 117 -2.23 16.28 1.62
CA MET A 117 -1.64 16.88 0.43
C MET A 117 -1.74 15.93 -0.77
N LEU A 118 -1.48 14.64 -0.57
CA LEU A 118 -1.60 13.64 -1.61
C LEU A 118 -3.05 13.42 -2.05
N ALA A 119 -4.01 13.35 -1.13
CA ALA A 119 -5.44 13.28 -1.47
C ALA A 119 -5.87 14.51 -2.28
N SER A 120 -5.36 15.70 -1.94
CA SER A 120 -5.58 16.92 -2.73
C SER A 120 -4.92 16.84 -4.11
N LEU A 121 -3.69 16.33 -4.21
CA LEU A 121 -2.98 16.15 -5.49
C LEU A 121 -3.74 15.20 -6.42
N LEU A 122 -4.26 14.10 -5.87
CA LEU A 122 -5.09 13.12 -6.57
C LEU A 122 -6.52 13.61 -6.84
N ARG A 123 -6.87 14.83 -6.42
CA ARG A 123 -8.21 15.43 -6.59
C ARG A 123 -9.31 14.52 -6.02
N LEU A 124 -9.10 13.99 -4.83
CA LEU A 124 -10.03 13.07 -4.15
C LEU A 124 -11.08 13.79 -3.28
N GLY A 125 -11.18 15.12 -3.33
CA GLY A 125 -12.09 15.90 -2.49
C GLY A 125 -11.52 16.13 -1.09
N ARG A 126 -11.49 17.39 -0.64
CA ARG A 126 -10.97 17.74 0.70
C ARG A 126 -11.95 17.28 1.78
N GLY A 127 -11.45 16.56 2.78
CA GLY A 127 -12.24 16.10 3.92
C GLY A 127 -13.04 14.82 3.70
N GLU A 128 -13.08 14.27 2.48
CA GLU A 128 -13.80 13.03 2.17
C GLU A 128 -13.07 11.75 2.61
N TRP A 129 -11.78 11.86 2.93
CA TRP A 129 -10.90 10.72 3.26
C TRP A 129 -10.30 10.87 4.66
N PRO A 130 -11.12 10.80 5.71
CA PRO A 130 -10.66 10.98 7.08
C PRO A 130 -9.84 9.78 7.58
N GLY A 131 -10.05 8.57 7.04
CA GLY A 131 -9.18 7.43 7.29
C GLY A 131 -8.04 7.42 6.29
N ARG A 132 -6.81 7.67 6.74
CA ARG A 132 -5.63 7.67 5.88
C ARG A 132 -4.39 7.28 6.68
N THR A 133 -3.53 6.47 6.09
CA THR A 133 -2.27 6.01 6.72
C THR A 133 -1.24 5.59 5.67
N LEU A 134 0.03 5.65 6.01
CA LEU A 134 1.11 5.04 5.22
C LEU A 134 1.15 3.51 5.44
N THR A 135 1.54 2.78 4.42
CA THR A 135 1.78 1.34 4.47
C THR A 135 3.11 1.01 3.80
N THR A 136 3.60 -0.22 3.94
CA THR A 136 4.84 -0.63 3.29
C THR A 136 4.72 -0.78 1.76
N GLY A 137 3.53 -0.63 1.19
CA GLY A 137 3.30 -0.73 -0.25
C GLY A 137 1.86 -1.15 -0.55
N ALA A 138 1.53 -1.23 -1.84
CA ALA A 138 0.17 -1.55 -2.28
C ALA A 138 -0.40 -2.85 -1.69
N THR A 139 0.44 -3.86 -1.41
CA THR A 139 -0.04 -5.09 -0.75
C THR A 139 -0.54 -4.82 0.67
N GLY A 140 0.16 -3.99 1.46
CA GLY A 140 -0.27 -3.58 2.78
C GLY A 140 -1.57 -2.78 2.71
N SER A 141 -1.66 -1.82 1.80
CA SER A 141 -2.89 -1.06 1.56
C SER A 141 -4.07 -1.94 1.13
N ASN A 142 -3.85 -2.96 0.31
CA ASN A 142 -4.90 -3.92 -0.08
C ASN A 142 -5.33 -4.82 1.10
N VAL A 143 -4.44 -5.15 2.03
CA VAL A 143 -4.82 -5.80 3.31
C VAL A 143 -5.77 -4.91 4.10
N LEU A 144 -5.45 -3.61 4.23
CA LEU A 144 -6.32 -2.62 4.86
C LEU A 144 -7.66 -2.50 4.14
N GLY A 145 -7.64 -2.44 2.80
CA GLY A 145 -8.84 -2.35 1.96
C GLY A 145 -9.81 -3.51 2.17
N LEU A 146 -9.30 -4.76 2.19
CA LEU A 146 -10.14 -5.93 2.44
C LEU A 146 -10.56 -6.05 3.91
N ALA A 147 -9.71 -5.64 4.87
CA ALA A 147 -10.07 -5.65 6.27
C ALA A 147 -11.20 -4.65 6.57
N CYS A 148 -11.09 -3.42 6.08
CA CYS A 148 -12.14 -2.40 6.14
C CYS A 148 -13.40 -2.84 5.40
N GLY A 149 -13.25 -3.46 4.22
CA GLY A 149 -14.38 -3.99 3.47
C GLY A 149 -15.15 -5.06 4.25
N ARG A 150 -14.44 -6.03 4.85
CA ARG A 150 -15.02 -7.07 5.72
C ARG A 150 -15.75 -6.45 6.91
N GLU A 151 -15.13 -5.47 7.57
CA GLU A 151 -15.70 -4.75 8.70
C GLU A 151 -17.02 -4.06 8.31
N ALA A 152 -16.99 -3.29 7.21
CA ALA A 152 -18.14 -2.50 6.76
C ALA A 152 -19.32 -3.37 6.29
N VAL A 153 -19.06 -4.41 5.49
CA VAL A 153 -20.14 -5.25 4.95
C VAL A 153 -20.84 -6.07 6.03
N LEU A 154 -20.09 -6.49 7.07
CA LEU A 154 -20.68 -7.18 8.22
C LEU A 154 -21.40 -6.21 9.16
N ALA A 155 -20.82 -5.03 9.44
CA ALA A 155 -21.48 -4.01 10.26
C ALA A 155 -22.85 -3.63 9.71
N ARG A 156 -22.98 -3.47 8.39
CA ARG A 156 -24.28 -3.19 7.72
C ARG A 156 -25.33 -4.27 7.97
N ARG A 157 -24.92 -5.54 8.11
CA ARG A 157 -25.83 -6.67 8.38
C ARG A 157 -26.18 -6.80 9.86
N LEU A 158 -25.23 -6.50 10.73
CA LEU A 158 -25.40 -6.57 12.18
C LEU A 158 -26.26 -5.42 12.73
N GLY A 159 -26.23 -4.27 12.05
CA GLY A 159 -26.95 -3.06 12.46
C GLY A 159 -26.19 -2.21 13.49
N ASP A 160 -26.75 -1.06 13.80
CA ASP A 160 -26.11 -0.07 14.67
C ASP A 160 -25.93 -0.58 16.10
N GLY A 161 -24.78 -0.28 16.70
CA GLY A 161 -24.44 -0.65 18.09
C GLY A 161 -23.97 -2.10 18.27
N ALA A 162 -23.90 -2.90 17.20
CA ALA A 162 -23.28 -4.21 17.26
C ALA A 162 -21.75 -4.10 17.49
N PRO A 163 -21.13 -5.03 18.22
CA PRO A 163 -19.67 -5.07 18.33
C PRO A 163 -19.00 -5.26 16.96
N ALA A 164 -17.84 -4.63 16.78
CA ALA A 164 -17.02 -4.73 15.58
C ALA A 164 -16.61 -6.18 15.28
N VAL A 165 -16.23 -6.46 14.02
CA VAL A 165 -15.69 -7.77 13.62
C VAL A 165 -14.37 -8.03 14.34
N GLY A 166 -13.58 -6.98 14.61
CA GLY A 166 -12.37 -7.07 15.46
C GLY A 166 -12.64 -7.65 16.85
N GLU A 167 -13.82 -7.36 17.44
CA GLU A 167 -14.22 -7.85 18.77
C GLU A 167 -14.89 -9.23 18.71
N LEU A 168 -15.76 -9.46 17.72
CA LEU A 168 -16.50 -10.73 17.59
C LEU A 168 -15.65 -11.86 17.00
N GLY A 169 -14.59 -11.52 16.28
CA GLY A 169 -13.95 -12.40 15.32
C GLY A 169 -14.82 -12.64 14.08
N ILE A 170 -14.19 -12.96 12.95
CA ILE A 170 -14.89 -13.13 11.67
C ILE A 170 -16.00 -14.18 11.71
N LEU A 171 -15.75 -15.34 12.33
CA LEU A 171 -16.73 -16.41 12.44
C LEU A 171 -17.96 -15.96 13.26
N GLY A 172 -17.72 -15.32 14.40
CA GLY A 172 -18.79 -14.84 15.28
C GLY A 172 -19.63 -13.75 14.61
N ALA A 173 -18.98 -12.81 13.91
CA ALA A 173 -19.66 -11.77 13.16
C ALA A 173 -20.49 -12.34 12.00
N CYS A 174 -19.95 -13.27 11.22
CA CYS A 174 -20.66 -13.93 10.12
C CYS A 174 -21.91 -14.67 10.60
N VAL A 175 -21.79 -15.49 11.66
CA VAL A 175 -22.94 -16.23 12.23
C VAL A 175 -24.05 -15.27 12.68
N ARG A 176 -23.69 -14.20 13.39
CA ARG A 176 -24.66 -13.19 13.87
C ARG A 176 -25.30 -12.41 12.72
N ALA A 177 -24.54 -12.12 11.67
CA ALA A 177 -24.99 -11.40 10.49
C ALA A 177 -25.80 -12.28 9.51
N GLY A 178 -25.88 -13.60 9.75
CA GLY A 178 -26.46 -14.55 8.80
C GLY A 178 -25.70 -14.61 7.47
N VAL A 179 -24.37 -14.45 7.52
CA VAL A 179 -23.47 -14.48 6.38
C VAL A 179 -22.67 -15.79 6.39
N GLU A 180 -22.68 -16.50 5.27
CA GLU A 180 -21.96 -17.76 5.07
C GLU A 180 -20.67 -17.56 4.25
N GLU A 181 -20.61 -16.53 3.41
CA GLU A 181 -19.45 -16.18 2.58
C GLU A 181 -19.28 -14.66 2.52
N ILE A 182 -18.03 -14.20 2.63
CA ILE A 182 -17.63 -12.85 2.21
C ILE A 182 -16.77 -13.01 0.97
N GLN A 183 -17.25 -12.52 -0.16
CA GLN A 183 -16.55 -12.63 -1.44
C GLN A 183 -15.88 -11.31 -1.83
N VAL A 184 -14.76 -11.40 -2.56
CA VAL A 184 -14.08 -10.27 -3.19
C VAL A 184 -14.27 -10.39 -4.69
N LEU A 185 -15.01 -9.47 -5.30
CA LEU A 185 -15.37 -9.48 -6.72
C LEU A 185 -14.45 -8.52 -7.47
N THR A 186 -13.72 -9.02 -8.46
CA THR A 186 -12.73 -8.22 -9.21
C THR A 186 -12.61 -8.70 -10.65
N SER A 187 -11.83 -8.00 -11.47
CA SER A 187 -11.49 -8.38 -12.84
C SER A 187 -10.02 -8.07 -13.10
N ALA A 188 -9.25 -9.10 -13.46
CA ALA A 188 -7.78 -9.06 -13.51
C ALA A 188 -7.17 -8.41 -12.26
N GLY A 189 -7.65 -8.83 -11.09
CA GLY A 189 -7.16 -8.32 -9.82
C GLY A 189 -5.68 -8.65 -9.62
N HIS A 190 -4.91 -7.70 -9.08
CA HIS A 190 -3.52 -7.98 -8.76
C HIS A 190 -3.42 -9.11 -7.73
N SER A 191 -2.41 -9.98 -7.84
CA SER A 191 -2.21 -11.15 -6.97
C SER A 191 -2.21 -10.82 -5.47
N SER A 192 -1.87 -9.57 -5.11
CA SER A 192 -1.96 -9.06 -3.74
C SER A 192 -3.36 -9.10 -3.15
N LEU A 193 -4.43 -9.02 -3.93
CA LEU A 193 -5.81 -9.16 -3.42
C LEU A 193 -6.05 -10.56 -2.88
N SER A 194 -5.61 -11.59 -3.61
CA SER A 194 -5.69 -12.98 -3.14
C SER A 194 -4.82 -13.23 -1.91
N LYS A 195 -3.62 -12.62 -1.87
CA LYS A 195 -2.77 -12.62 -0.66
C LYS A 195 -3.46 -11.92 0.52
N ALA A 196 -4.04 -10.74 0.30
CA ALA A 196 -4.75 -9.97 1.31
C ALA A 196 -5.96 -10.75 1.85
N ALA A 197 -6.74 -11.38 0.97
CA ALA A 197 -7.88 -12.22 1.35
C ALA A 197 -7.44 -13.38 2.25
N SER A 198 -6.28 -13.97 1.98
CA SER A 198 -5.67 -14.99 2.86
C SER A 198 -5.28 -14.42 4.23
N VAL A 199 -4.69 -13.22 4.27
CA VAL A 199 -4.23 -12.57 5.51
C VAL A 199 -5.42 -12.15 6.39
N VAL A 200 -6.48 -11.59 5.80
CA VAL A 200 -7.66 -11.11 6.55
C VAL A 200 -8.66 -12.21 6.91
N GLY A 201 -8.32 -13.48 6.61
CA GLY A 201 -9.10 -14.65 7.01
C GLY A 201 -10.29 -15.00 6.09
N LEU A 202 -10.36 -14.42 4.89
CA LEU A 202 -11.40 -14.76 3.90
C LEU A 202 -11.04 -15.98 3.05
N GLY A 203 -9.74 -16.27 2.92
CA GLY A 203 -9.20 -17.33 2.07
C GLY A 203 -9.14 -16.93 0.60
N ARG A 204 -8.20 -17.52 -0.15
CA ARG A 204 -7.96 -17.15 -1.57
C ARG A 204 -9.15 -17.43 -2.48
N GLN A 205 -9.95 -18.45 -2.16
CA GLN A 205 -11.14 -18.83 -2.92
C GLN A 205 -12.29 -17.83 -2.80
N SER A 206 -12.22 -16.86 -1.87
CA SER A 206 -13.23 -15.80 -1.79
C SER A 206 -13.09 -14.77 -2.91
N VAL A 207 -11.90 -14.68 -3.54
CA VAL A 207 -11.67 -13.81 -4.70
C VAL A 207 -12.28 -14.45 -5.94
N LYS A 208 -13.23 -13.76 -6.57
CA LYS A 208 -13.93 -14.19 -7.78
C LYS A 208 -13.56 -13.24 -8.91
N GLU A 209 -12.99 -13.79 -9.97
CA GLU A 209 -12.69 -13.08 -11.20
C GLU A 209 -13.95 -13.01 -12.07
N LEU A 210 -14.38 -11.79 -12.37
CA LEU A 210 -15.58 -11.44 -13.13
C LEU A 210 -15.17 -10.65 -14.38
N GLN A 211 -14.32 -11.26 -15.20
CA GLN A 211 -13.89 -10.67 -16.46
C GLN A 211 -15.04 -10.61 -17.48
N LEU A 212 -15.10 -9.54 -18.26
CA LEU A 212 -16.10 -9.36 -19.31
C LEU A 212 -15.97 -10.40 -20.43
N SER A 213 -14.74 -10.66 -20.86
CA SER A 213 -14.42 -11.69 -21.86
C SER A 213 -12.94 -12.05 -21.81
N ASP A 214 -12.54 -13.06 -22.58
CA ASP A 214 -11.13 -13.43 -22.75
C ASP A 214 -10.32 -12.35 -23.48
N GLU A 215 -10.97 -11.51 -24.30
CA GLU A 215 -10.36 -10.39 -25.01
C GLU A 215 -10.26 -9.11 -24.15
N GLU A 216 -11.16 -8.94 -23.17
CA GLU A 216 -11.14 -7.83 -22.21
C GLU A 216 -11.07 -8.34 -20.75
N PRO A 217 -10.02 -9.10 -20.35
CA PRO A 217 -9.94 -9.75 -19.05
C PRO A 217 -9.89 -8.77 -17.87
N TRP A 218 -9.40 -7.55 -18.10
CA TRP A 218 -9.36 -6.48 -17.09
C TRP A 218 -10.73 -5.86 -16.83
N ARG A 219 -11.66 -5.90 -17.78
CA ARG A 219 -12.92 -5.17 -17.69
C ARG A 219 -13.92 -5.96 -16.87
N LEU A 220 -14.60 -5.28 -15.95
CA LEU A 220 -15.55 -5.90 -15.05
C LEU A 220 -16.86 -6.23 -15.77
N ASP A 221 -17.31 -7.48 -15.68
CA ASP A 221 -18.64 -7.87 -16.13
C ASP A 221 -19.70 -7.43 -15.12
N PHE A 222 -20.50 -6.43 -15.50
CA PHE A 222 -21.57 -5.92 -14.66
C PHE A 222 -22.76 -6.89 -14.48
N ALA A 223 -23.01 -7.79 -15.44
CA ALA A 223 -24.06 -8.78 -15.31
C ALA A 223 -23.65 -9.83 -14.27
N ALA A 224 -22.44 -10.40 -14.42
CA ALA A 224 -21.88 -11.34 -13.44
C ALA A 224 -21.73 -10.70 -12.06
N LEU A 225 -21.32 -9.42 -12.00
CA LEU A 225 -21.24 -8.67 -10.75
C LEU A 225 -22.60 -8.63 -10.03
N GLU A 226 -23.67 -8.27 -10.74
CA GLU A 226 -25.01 -8.21 -10.15
C GLU A 226 -25.51 -9.58 -9.71
N GLU A 227 -25.24 -10.64 -10.47
CA GLU A 227 -25.57 -12.02 -10.08
C GLU A 227 -24.87 -12.44 -8.77
N HIS A 228 -23.58 -12.15 -8.65
CA HIS A 228 -22.82 -12.42 -7.43
C HIS A 228 -23.35 -11.61 -6.23
N LEU A 229 -23.71 -10.34 -6.44
CA LEU A 229 -24.23 -9.47 -5.39
C LEU A 229 -25.61 -9.90 -4.86
N LYS A 230 -26.44 -10.53 -5.69
CA LYS A 230 -27.77 -11.03 -5.32
C LYS A 230 -27.73 -12.30 -4.45
N ARG A 231 -26.59 -12.98 -4.34
CA ARG A 231 -26.49 -14.26 -3.64
C ARG A 231 -26.92 -14.13 -2.17
N PRO A 232 -27.89 -14.94 -1.70
CA PRO A 232 -28.37 -14.84 -0.32
C PRO A 232 -27.28 -15.29 0.65
N ARG A 233 -27.29 -14.72 1.86
CA ARG A 233 -26.29 -15.01 2.91
C ARG A 233 -24.83 -14.76 2.46
N THR A 234 -24.61 -13.96 1.43
CA THR A 234 -23.28 -13.54 0.97
C THR A 234 -23.11 -12.03 1.19
N ALA A 235 -21.94 -11.63 1.67
CA ALA A 235 -21.51 -10.24 1.71
C ALA A 235 -20.38 -10.02 0.70
N SER A 236 -20.26 -8.82 0.14
CA SER A 236 -19.40 -8.60 -1.03
C SER A 236 -18.53 -7.37 -0.89
N ILE A 237 -17.26 -7.52 -1.26
CA ILE A 237 -16.30 -6.44 -1.48
C ILE A 237 -16.05 -6.40 -2.99
N ILE A 238 -16.21 -5.26 -3.64
CA ILE A 238 -15.91 -5.04 -5.04
C ILE A 238 -14.52 -4.39 -5.12
N ALA A 239 -13.55 -5.10 -5.68
CA ALA A 239 -12.19 -4.61 -5.89
C ALA A 239 -12.00 -4.20 -7.35
N ILE A 240 -11.82 -2.90 -7.59
CA ILE A 240 -11.61 -2.33 -8.93
C ILE A 240 -10.13 -2.05 -9.13
N SER A 241 -9.55 -2.66 -10.16
CA SER A 241 -8.17 -2.37 -10.57
C SER A 241 -8.12 -1.04 -11.35
N ALA A 242 -7.26 -0.12 -10.93
CA ALA A 242 -6.98 1.12 -11.64
C ALA A 242 -5.53 1.11 -12.13
N GLY A 243 -5.35 0.69 -13.38
CA GLY A 243 -4.03 0.45 -13.97
C GLY A 243 -3.50 -0.94 -13.61
N GLU A 244 -4.19 -1.98 -14.10
CA GLU A 244 -3.77 -3.38 -13.97
C GLU A 244 -2.34 -3.56 -14.52
N VAL A 245 -1.49 -4.29 -13.81
CA VAL A 245 -0.02 -4.26 -14.02
C VAL A 245 0.45 -4.84 -15.36
N ASN A 246 -0.29 -5.77 -15.97
CA ASN A 246 0.10 -6.39 -17.23
C ASN A 246 -0.30 -5.55 -18.44
N THR A 247 -1.42 -4.81 -18.34
CA THR A 247 -2.03 -4.12 -19.49
C THR A 247 -2.08 -2.60 -19.35
N GLY A 248 -1.91 -2.07 -18.13
CA GLY A 248 -2.13 -0.67 -17.78
C GLY A 248 -3.59 -0.22 -17.86
N ARG A 249 -4.54 -1.15 -18.05
CA ARG A 249 -5.96 -0.85 -18.26
C ARG A 249 -6.74 -0.78 -16.93
N TYR A 250 -7.97 -0.29 -17.01
CA TYR A 250 -8.83 -0.03 -15.85
C TYR A 250 -10.02 -0.99 -15.86
N GLY A 251 -10.44 -1.44 -14.68
CA GLY A 251 -11.58 -2.35 -14.53
C GLY A 251 -12.92 -1.73 -14.91
N THR A 252 -13.01 -0.40 -14.84
CA THR A 252 -14.17 0.39 -15.24
C THR A 252 -13.76 1.49 -16.21
N TYR A 253 -14.65 1.84 -17.14
CA TYR A 253 -14.45 2.83 -18.17
C TYR A 253 -15.18 4.14 -17.82
N GLY A 254 -14.66 4.79 -16.78
CA GLY A 254 -15.04 6.14 -16.40
C GLY A 254 -16.31 6.25 -15.56
N LEU A 255 -16.82 7.48 -15.49
CA LEU A 255 -17.77 7.89 -14.46
C LEU A 255 -19.07 7.10 -14.47
N GLU A 256 -19.67 6.83 -15.64
CA GLU A 256 -20.96 6.15 -15.72
C GLU A 256 -20.88 4.69 -15.28
N GLU A 257 -19.78 4.00 -15.62
CA GLU A 257 -19.53 2.64 -15.13
C GLU A 257 -19.25 2.64 -13.61
N MET A 258 -18.47 3.58 -13.09
CA MET A 258 -18.25 3.71 -11.63
C MET A 258 -19.54 4.06 -10.86
N LYS A 259 -20.42 4.91 -11.42
CA LYS A 259 -21.76 5.17 -10.85
C LYS A 259 -22.61 3.89 -10.82
N ARG A 260 -22.52 3.05 -11.84
CA ARG A 260 -23.20 1.75 -11.86
C ARG A 260 -22.66 0.82 -10.77
N VAL A 261 -21.34 0.76 -10.56
CA VAL A 261 -20.74 0.01 -9.45
C VAL A 261 -21.25 0.55 -8.11
N ARG A 262 -21.26 1.87 -7.91
CA ARG A 262 -21.79 2.52 -6.69
C ARG A 262 -23.25 2.17 -6.43
N ALA A 263 -24.11 2.29 -7.44
CA ALA A 263 -25.53 1.96 -7.32
C ALA A 263 -25.75 0.49 -6.93
N LEU A 264 -25.02 -0.44 -7.54
CA LEU A 264 -25.06 -1.86 -7.18
C LEU A 264 -24.55 -2.08 -5.75
N ALA A 265 -23.45 -1.43 -5.37
CA ALA A 265 -22.90 -1.54 -4.03
C ALA A 265 -23.86 -1.00 -2.96
N ASP A 266 -24.57 0.10 -3.23
CA ASP A 266 -25.58 0.64 -2.32
C ASP A 266 -26.79 -0.30 -2.21
N GLN A 267 -27.26 -0.81 -3.34
CA GLN A 267 -28.42 -1.72 -3.38
C GLN A 267 -28.18 -3.02 -2.60
N TYR A 268 -26.99 -3.61 -2.70
CA TYR A 268 -26.67 -4.91 -2.08
C TYR A 268 -25.80 -4.80 -0.83
N GLY A 269 -25.49 -3.59 -0.39
CA GLY A 269 -24.67 -3.32 0.80
C GLY A 269 -23.20 -3.72 0.65
N ALA A 270 -22.63 -3.67 -0.56
CA ALA A 270 -21.23 -4.00 -0.83
C ALA A 270 -20.26 -2.82 -0.56
N TRP A 271 -19.00 -3.15 -0.34
CA TRP A 271 -17.90 -2.19 -0.19
C TRP A 271 -17.10 -2.06 -1.48
N ILE A 272 -16.72 -0.85 -1.89
CA ILE A 272 -15.89 -0.61 -3.08
C ILE A 272 -14.47 -0.27 -2.64
N HIS A 273 -13.51 -1.09 -3.05
CA HIS A 273 -12.09 -0.84 -2.91
C HIS A 273 -11.46 -0.63 -4.29
N VAL A 274 -10.73 0.47 -4.49
CA VAL A 274 -9.94 0.68 -5.71
C VAL A 274 -8.48 0.36 -5.42
N ASP A 275 -7.92 -0.62 -6.13
CA ASP A 275 -6.47 -0.81 -6.20
C ASP A 275 -5.90 0.19 -7.21
N GLY A 276 -5.57 1.37 -6.71
CA GLY A 276 -5.02 2.49 -7.48
C GLY A 276 -3.50 2.57 -7.42
N ALA A 277 -2.79 1.51 -7.02
CA ALA A 277 -1.37 1.57 -6.71
C ALA A 277 -0.52 2.29 -7.78
N PHE A 278 -0.84 2.10 -9.06
CA PHE A 278 -0.17 2.75 -10.19
C PHE A 278 -1.09 3.69 -10.96
N GLY A 279 -2.27 3.24 -11.40
CA GLY A 279 -3.07 4.00 -12.38
C GLY A 279 -3.76 5.23 -11.80
N ILE A 280 -3.88 5.38 -10.47
CA ILE A 280 -4.56 6.54 -9.89
C ILE A 280 -3.88 7.87 -10.20
N PHE A 281 -2.57 7.84 -10.48
CA PHE A 281 -1.79 9.05 -10.78
C PHE A 281 -2.19 9.71 -12.10
N ALA A 282 -2.93 9.03 -12.98
CA ALA A 282 -3.57 9.67 -14.12
C ALA A 282 -4.52 10.83 -13.72
N ARG A 283 -5.03 10.85 -12.48
CA ARG A 283 -5.82 11.97 -11.94
C ARG A 283 -5.03 13.28 -11.79
N VAL A 284 -3.70 13.19 -11.71
CA VAL A 284 -2.82 14.36 -11.52
C VAL A 284 -2.52 15.05 -12.86
N LEU A 285 -2.67 14.33 -13.98
CA LEU A 285 -2.38 14.84 -15.31
C LEU A 285 -3.20 16.09 -15.64
N GLU A 286 -2.66 16.91 -16.52
CA GLU A 286 -3.34 18.11 -17.02
C GLU A 286 -4.62 17.73 -17.76
N ALA A 287 -5.67 18.52 -17.60
CA ALA A 287 -6.93 18.32 -18.31
C ALA A 287 -6.81 18.92 -19.73
N ASN A 288 -6.19 18.17 -20.63
CA ASN A 288 -6.00 18.54 -22.04
C ASN A 288 -6.32 17.35 -22.97
N ASP A 289 -6.30 17.59 -24.29
CA ASP A 289 -6.64 16.55 -25.27
C ASP A 289 -5.65 15.38 -25.30
N GLU A 290 -4.39 15.59 -24.90
CA GLU A 290 -3.36 14.55 -24.83
C GLU A 290 -3.72 13.46 -23.80
N TYR A 291 -4.20 13.87 -22.62
CA TYR A 291 -4.52 12.95 -21.51
C TYR A 291 -6.02 12.66 -21.36
N LYS A 292 -6.85 13.09 -22.31
CA LYS A 292 -8.31 12.97 -22.25
C LYS A 292 -8.79 11.55 -21.93
N LEU A 293 -8.25 10.54 -22.62
CA LEU A 293 -8.61 9.15 -22.39
C LEU A 293 -8.29 8.70 -20.96
N LEU A 294 -7.14 9.09 -20.41
CA LEU A 294 -6.74 8.72 -19.05
C LEU A 294 -7.64 9.39 -18.01
N HIS A 295 -7.99 10.67 -18.20
CA HIS A 295 -8.97 11.36 -17.36
C HIS A 295 -10.33 10.67 -17.39
N GLU A 296 -10.79 10.27 -18.58
CA GLU A 296 -12.02 9.49 -18.73
C GLU A 296 -11.93 8.17 -17.96
N ARG A 297 -10.80 7.45 -17.99
CA ARG A 297 -10.64 6.18 -17.26
C ARG A 297 -10.65 6.32 -15.74
N VAL A 298 -10.06 7.38 -15.20
CA VAL A 298 -9.99 7.59 -13.74
C VAL A 298 -11.19 8.34 -13.16
N ALA A 299 -12.11 8.80 -14.00
CA ALA A 299 -13.31 9.50 -13.57
C ALA A 299 -14.20 8.58 -12.71
N GLY A 300 -14.65 9.07 -11.55
CA GLY A 300 -15.49 8.32 -10.64
C GLY A 300 -14.77 7.34 -9.72
N LEU A 301 -13.43 7.20 -9.80
CA LEU A 301 -12.67 6.41 -8.81
C LEU A 301 -12.85 6.94 -7.38
N GLU A 302 -13.11 8.24 -7.24
CA GLU A 302 -13.50 8.83 -5.97
C GLU A 302 -14.79 8.26 -5.41
N LEU A 303 -15.65 7.56 -6.17
CA LEU A 303 -16.86 6.92 -5.64
C LEU A 303 -16.58 5.69 -4.78
N ALA A 304 -15.33 5.22 -4.72
CA ALA A 304 -14.91 4.11 -3.88
C ALA A 304 -15.04 4.42 -2.37
N ASP A 305 -15.11 3.38 -1.55
CA ASP A 305 -15.10 3.50 -0.10
C ASP A 305 -13.67 3.48 0.48
N SER A 306 -12.73 2.88 -0.27
CA SER A 306 -11.29 2.91 0.02
C SER A 306 -10.44 2.85 -1.24
N ILE A 307 -9.23 3.37 -1.16
CA ILE A 307 -8.28 3.46 -2.27
C ILE A 307 -6.87 3.11 -1.78
N THR A 308 -6.21 2.23 -2.52
CA THR A 308 -4.76 1.96 -2.42
C THR A 308 -4.00 2.88 -3.38
N VAL A 309 -2.88 3.45 -2.91
CA VAL A 309 -1.93 4.25 -3.72
C VAL A 309 -0.51 3.79 -3.39
N ASP A 310 0.43 3.91 -4.33
CA ASP A 310 1.82 3.53 -4.10
C ASP A 310 2.81 4.57 -4.63
N GLY A 311 3.45 5.29 -3.70
CA GLY A 311 4.38 6.38 -3.98
C GLY A 311 5.67 5.92 -4.66
N HIS A 312 6.11 4.68 -4.43
CA HIS A 312 7.35 4.17 -5.03
C HIS A 312 7.22 3.80 -6.51
N LYS A 313 6.02 3.94 -7.09
CA LYS A 313 5.77 3.64 -8.50
C LYS A 313 5.93 4.87 -9.38
N VAL A 314 5.13 5.92 -9.14
CA VAL A 314 5.06 7.09 -10.04
C VAL A 314 5.50 8.39 -9.35
N LEU A 315 5.50 8.46 -8.01
CA LEU A 315 5.86 9.68 -7.27
C LEU A 315 7.35 9.83 -6.95
N ASN A 316 8.19 8.91 -7.45
CA ASN A 316 9.63 8.96 -7.23
C ASN A 316 10.02 8.96 -5.73
N VAL A 317 9.22 8.25 -4.91
CA VAL A 317 9.53 7.97 -3.51
C VAL A 317 10.26 6.62 -3.43
N PRO A 318 11.25 6.43 -2.55
CA PRO A 318 11.87 5.11 -2.37
C PRO A 318 10.90 4.06 -1.86
N TYR A 319 11.28 2.80 -2.04
CA TYR A 319 10.70 1.71 -1.26
C TYR A 319 11.04 1.92 0.22
N ASP A 320 10.13 1.75 1.16
CA ASP A 320 8.71 1.38 1.02
C ASP A 320 7.80 2.61 1.18
N CYS A 321 6.71 2.72 0.38
CA CYS A 321 5.82 3.89 0.43
C CYS A 321 4.42 3.63 -0.17
N GLY A 322 3.67 2.71 0.43
CA GLY A 322 2.24 2.59 0.15
C GLY A 322 1.43 3.63 0.91
N MET A 323 0.26 3.97 0.40
CA MET A 323 -0.72 4.78 1.12
C MET A 323 -2.09 4.12 1.01
N PHE A 324 -2.88 4.25 2.06
CA PHE A 324 -4.26 3.80 2.10
C PHE A 324 -5.17 4.96 2.45
N PHE A 325 -6.27 5.10 1.71
CA PHE A 325 -7.33 6.07 1.99
C PHE A 325 -8.65 5.34 2.18
N SER A 326 -9.44 5.77 3.16
CA SER A 326 -10.81 5.33 3.39
C SER A 326 -11.70 6.51 3.76
N ARG A 327 -12.94 6.44 3.27
CA ARG A 327 -14.00 7.40 3.64
C ARG A 327 -14.48 7.25 5.08
N SER A 328 -14.20 6.11 5.72
CA SER A 328 -14.68 5.80 7.06
C SER A 328 -13.52 5.62 8.03
N LEU A 329 -13.23 6.66 8.80
CA LEU A 329 -12.23 6.59 9.87
C LEU A 329 -12.62 5.57 10.94
N SER A 330 -13.90 5.51 11.31
CA SER A 330 -14.38 4.56 12.32
C SER A 330 -14.25 3.11 11.87
N THR A 331 -14.48 2.81 10.59
CA THR A 331 -14.25 1.47 10.03
C THR A 331 -12.77 1.10 10.09
N LEU A 332 -11.87 2.03 9.71
CA LEU A 332 -10.44 1.82 9.83
C LEU A 332 -10.04 1.57 11.30
N GLN A 333 -10.51 2.40 12.23
CA GLN A 333 -10.25 2.24 13.65
C GLN A 333 -10.74 0.88 14.17
N ASN A 334 -11.97 0.47 13.86
CA ASN A 334 -12.54 -0.82 14.29
C ASN A 334 -11.69 -2.02 13.87
N VAL A 335 -10.94 -1.92 12.76
CA VAL A 335 -10.02 -2.96 12.31
C VAL A 335 -8.72 -2.99 13.14
N PHE A 336 -8.21 -1.81 13.53
CA PHE A 336 -6.85 -1.64 14.07
C PHE A 336 -6.79 -1.19 15.53
N VAL A 337 -7.93 -1.12 16.24
CA VAL A 337 -7.93 -0.79 17.67
C VAL A 337 -6.91 -1.67 18.38
N ASN A 338 -5.99 -1.05 19.11
CA ASN A 338 -5.09 -1.72 20.03
C ASN A 338 -5.75 -1.80 21.42
N PRO A 339 -6.32 -2.95 21.82
CA PRO A 339 -7.06 -3.01 23.07
C PRO A 339 -6.12 -2.95 24.28
N ASN A 340 -6.40 -2.03 25.20
CA ASN A 340 -5.92 -2.06 26.59
C ASN A 340 -4.40 -2.02 26.82
N ALA A 341 -3.60 -1.52 25.85
CA ALA A 341 -2.19 -1.21 26.08
C ALA A 341 -2.06 0.11 26.85
N ALA A 342 -2.10 0.06 28.19
CA ALA A 342 -2.06 1.26 29.04
C ALA A 342 -0.85 2.18 28.80
N TYR A 343 0.26 1.62 28.32
CA TYR A 343 1.48 2.34 27.96
C TYR A 343 1.42 3.04 26.59
N LEU A 344 0.36 2.78 25.81
CA LEU A 344 0.04 3.41 24.52
C LEU A 344 -1.25 4.23 24.59
N ALA A 345 -1.61 4.74 25.77
CA ALA A 345 -2.79 5.58 25.92
C ALA A 345 -2.55 6.96 25.26
N SER A 346 -3.34 7.29 24.24
CA SER A 346 -3.47 8.65 23.71
C SER A 346 -4.71 9.33 24.28
N SER A 347 -4.75 10.67 24.30
CA SER A 347 -5.96 11.37 24.71
C SER A 347 -7.08 11.18 23.66
N SER A 348 -8.32 10.96 24.12
CA SER A 348 -9.46 10.59 23.28
C SER A 348 -10.04 11.73 22.41
N ALA A 349 -9.34 12.87 22.30
CA ALA A 349 -9.83 14.09 21.66
C ALA A 349 -8.97 14.55 20.46
N ALA A 350 -8.04 13.71 19.99
CA ALA A 350 -7.18 14.06 18.87
C ALA A 350 -7.92 13.96 17.52
N THR A 351 -7.75 14.97 16.66
CA THR A 351 -8.26 14.98 15.28
C THR A 351 -7.43 14.10 14.33
N ILE A 352 -6.19 13.77 14.73
CA ILE A 352 -5.29 12.85 14.03
C ILE A 352 -5.35 11.51 14.76
N PRO A 353 -5.73 10.40 14.09
CA PRO A 353 -5.72 9.09 14.71
C PRO A 353 -4.29 8.64 15.01
N SER A 354 -4.14 7.79 16.03
CA SER A 354 -2.88 7.05 16.21
C SER A 354 -2.64 6.15 14.97
N PRO A 355 -1.37 5.98 14.55
CA PRO A 355 -1.01 5.18 13.37
C PRO A 355 -1.55 3.74 13.37
#